data_AF-A0A7V4LPT5-F1
#
_entry.id   AF-A0A7V4LPT5-F1
#
_cell.length_a   1.000
_cell.length_b   1.000
_cell.length_c   1.000
_cell.angle_alpha   90.00
_cell.angle_beta   90.00
_cell.angle_gamma   90.00
#
_symmetry.space_group_name_H-M   'P 1'
#
loop_
_entity.id
_entity.type
_entity.pdbx_description
1 polymer ?
#
loop_
_entity_poly.entity_id
_entity_poly.type
_entity_poly.pdbx_seq_one_letter_code
_entity_poly.pdbx_strand_id
1 'polypeptide(L)'
;MMKRIFPIASVLIIAVVSSCQRKGCIQPDPWLQMAHQKIIRTLQHLPDTALMPRMIPVGSKEWKTVGIYDWTSGFWPGILWYMADFSGDSILL
;
A
#
# COMPACT_ATOMS: atom_id res chain seq x y z
N MET A 1 3.90 53.59 23.24
CA MET A 1 2.84 52.57 23.03
C MET A 1 3.17 51.54 21.93
N MET A 2 4.06 51.83 20.97
CA MET A 2 4.36 50.94 19.82
C MET A 2 5.29 49.75 20.09
N LYS A 3 6.13 49.78 21.15
CA LYS A 3 7.09 48.72 21.47
C LYS A 3 6.45 47.41 21.98
N ARG A 4 5.20 47.46 22.45
CA ARG A 4 4.44 46.27 22.90
C ARG A 4 3.64 45.59 21.78
N ILE A 5 3.46 46.26 20.64
CA ILE A 5 2.72 45.73 19.47
C ILE A 5 3.61 44.76 18.67
N PHE A 6 4.91 45.04 18.59
CA PHE A 6 5.89 44.22 17.86
C PHE A 6 5.98 42.76 18.34
N PRO A 7 6.08 42.45 19.66
CA PRO A 7 6.12 41.06 20.11
C PRO A 7 4.77 40.34 19.92
N ILE A 8 3.64 41.05 20.03
CA ILE A 8 2.30 40.48 19.83
C ILE A 8 2.08 40.11 18.36
N ALA A 9 2.49 40.97 17.44
CA ALA A 9 2.45 40.70 16.01
C ALA A 9 3.33 39.49 15.64
N SER A 10 4.55 39.39 16.19
CA SER A 10 5.42 38.23 15.96
C SER A 10 4.83 36.93 16.51
N VAL A 11 4.21 36.94 17.69
CA VAL A 11 3.57 35.75 18.27
C VAL A 11 2.36 35.29 17.44
N LEU A 12 1.54 36.23 16.94
CA LEU A 12 0.41 35.92 16.07
C LEU A 12 0.86 35.35 14.71
N ILE A 13 1.95 35.87 14.15
CA ILE A 13 2.52 35.35 12.88
C ILE A 13 3.04 33.91 13.07
N ILE A 14 3.76 33.62 14.16
CA ILE A 14 4.28 32.27 14.45
C ILE A 14 3.13 31.27 14.66
N ALA A 15 2.04 31.69 15.32
CA ALA A 15 0.85 30.86 15.50
C ALA A 15 0.15 30.51 14.17
N VAL A 16 0.09 31.45 13.21
CA VAL A 16 -0.49 31.21 11.88
C VAL A 16 0.37 30.25 11.05
N VAL A 17 1.70 30.36 11.11
CA VAL A 17 2.61 29.45 10.36
C VAL A 17 2.58 28.02 10.92
N SER A 18 2.28 27.86 12.21
CA SER A 18 2.16 26.54 12.86
C SER A 18 0.82 25.83 12.58
N SER A 19 -0.15 26.55 12.01
CA SER A 19 -1.48 26.04 11.67
C SER A 19 -1.54 25.30 10.32
N CYS A 20 -0.41 25.21 9.59
CA CYS A 20 -0.24 24.21 8.54
C CYS A 20 -0.08 22.81 9.17
N GLN A 21 -1.12 22.33 9.85
CA GLN A 21 -1.28 20.93 10.14
C GLN A 21 -1.42 20.23 8.78
N ARG A 22 -0.37 19.54 8.34
CA ARG A 22 -0.53 18.52 7.31
C ARG A 22 -1.64 17.59 7.83
N LYS A 23 -2.81 17.59 7.18
CA LYS A 23 -3.76 16.48 7.35
C LYS A 23 -2.92 15.23 7.24
N GLY A 24 -2.89 14.39 8.28
CA GLY A 24 -2.02 13.21 8.32
C GLY A 24 -2.26 12.39 7.07
N CYS A 25 -1.44 12.58 6.04
CA CYS A 25 -1.56 11.87 4.81
C CYS A 25 -1.11 10.46 5.16
N ILE A 26 -2.02 9.50 5.03
CA ILE A 26 -1.66 8.09 5.10
C ILE A 26 -0.48 7.93 4.13
N GLN A 27 0.64 7.42 4.64
CA GLN A 27 1.79 7.05 3.83
C GLN A 27 1.60 5.57 3.50
N PRO A 28 0.98 5.22 2.36
CA PRO A 28 0.68 3.83 2.05
C PRO A 28 1.95 3.05 1.66
N ASP A 29 3.02 3.75 1.26
CA ASP A 29 4.21 3.16 0.67
C ASP A 29 4.82 2.00 1.48
N PRO A 30 4.99 2.07 2.82
CA PRO A 30 5.54 0.94 3.57
C PRO A 30 4.65 -0.32 3.50
N TRP A 31 3.33 -0.14 3.45
CA TRP A 31 2.37 -1.24 3.34
C TRP A 31 2.35 -1.82 1.93
N LEU A 32 2.47 -0.97 0.91
CA LEU A 32 2.56 -1.39 -0.48
C LEU A 32 3.88 -2.13 -0.76
N GLN A 33 5.00 -1.68 -0.18
CA GLN A 33 6.28 -2.38 -0.23
C GLN A 33 6.21 -3.77 0.44
N MET A 34 5.55 -3.85 1.61
CA MET A 34 5.30 -5.13 2.25
C MET A 34 4.41 -6.04 1.38
N ALA A 35 3.39 -5.49 0.72
CA ALA A 35 2.52 -6.23 -0.18
C ALA A 35 3.29 -6.74 -1.41
N HIS A 36 4.17 -5.93 -2.01
CA HIS A 36 5.06 -6.33 -3.11
C HIS A 36 5.88 -7.56 -2.71
N GLN A 37 6.56 -7.51 -1.57
CA GLN A 37 7.33 -8.65 -1.06
C GLN A 37 6.48 -9.92 -0.88
N LYS A 38 5.23 -9.79 -0.41
CA LYS A 38 4.33 -10.93 -0.26
C LYS A 38 3.85 -11.49 -1.60
N ILE A 39 3.63 -10.63 -2.59
CA ILE A 39 3.26 -11.03 -3.95
C ILE A 39 4.41 -11.81 -4.58
N ILE A 40 5.64 -11.29 -4.52
CA ILE A 40 6.84 -11.97 -5.04
C ILE A 40 7.03 -13.35 -4.37
N ARG A 41 6.91 -13.43 -3.03
CA ARG A 41 6.96 -14.73 -2.35
C ARG A 41 5.84 -15.67 -2.80
N THR A 42 4.65 -15.16 -3.03
CA THR A 42 3.53 -15.99 -3.50
C THR A 42 3.82 -16.53 -4.90
N LEU A 43 4.30 -15.71 -5.83
CA LEU A 43 4.70 -16.15 -7.17
C LEU A 43 5.74 -17.27 -7.13
N GLN A 44 6.72 -17.18 -6.22
CA GLN A 44 7.75 -18.21 -6.05
C GLN A 44 7.22 -19.56 -5.53
N HIS A 45 6.07 -19.59 -4.86
CA HIS A 45 5.48 -20.79 -4.26
C HIS A 45 4.27 -21.31 -5.02
N LEU A 46 3.80 -20.61 -6.06
CA LEU A 46 2.73 -21.12 -6.90
C LEU A 46 3.25 -22.28 -7.75
N PRO A 47 2.54 -23.42 -7.80
CA PRO A 47 3.00 -24.59 -8.53
C PRO A 47 2.88 -24.43 -10.05
N ASP A 48 1.99 -23.55 -10.51
CA ASP A 48 1.73 -23.26 -11.92
C ASP A 48 1.21 -21.82 -12.06
N THR A 49 1.61 -21.15 -13.12
CA THR A 49 1.11 -19.80 -13.50
C THR A 49 -0.40 -19.77 -13.80
N ALA A 50 -1.00 -20.90 -14.18
CA ALA A 50 -2.44 -21.02 -14.42
C ALA A 50 -3.27 -21.20 -13.12
N LEU A 51 -2.59 -21.30 -11.96
CA LEU A 51 -3.22 -21.47 -10.65
C LEU A 51 -3.07 -20.21 -9.81
N MET A 52 -4.18 -19.76 -9.23
CA MET A 52 -4.25 -18.52 -8.47
C MET A 52 -4.49 -18.80 -6.99
N PRO A 53 -3.82 -18.08 -6.07
CA PRO A 53 -4.01 -18.23 -4.63
C PRO A 53 -5.41 -17.73 -4.24
N ARG A 54 -6.20 -18.59 -3.58
CA ARG A 54 -7.55 -18.24 -3.12
C ARG A 54 -7.60 -17.97 -1.62
N MET A 55 -7.03 -18.87 -0.82
CA MET A 55 -7.02 -18.75 0.64
C MET A 55 -5.93 -19.62 1.26
N ILE A 56 -5.60 -19.38 2.53
CA ILE A 56 -4.80 -20.28 3.35
C ILE A 56 -5.78 -20.97 4.33
N PRO A 57 -5.96 -22.31 4.23
CA PRO A 57 -6.80 -23.04 5.18
C PRO A 57 -6.32 -22.91 6.63
N VAL A 58 -7.24 -23.05 7.58
CA VAL A 58 -6.91 -23.05 9.01
C VAL A 58 -5.87 -24.16 9.30
N GLY A 59 -4.78 -23.78 9.97
CA GLY A 59 -3.67 -24.70 10.29
C GLY A 59 -2.66 -24.92 9.17
N SER A 60 -2.87 -24.33 7.98
CA SER A 60 -1.92 -24.37 6.86
C SER A 60 -1.04 -23.11 6.83
N LYS A 61 0.11 -23.24 6.18
CA LYS A 61 0.94 -22.09 5.73
C LYS A 61 0.95 -21.94 4.20
N GLU A 62 0.34 -22.89 3.50
CA GLU A 62 0.32 -22.98 2.04
C GLU A 62 -0.98 -22.48 1.45
N TRP A 63 -0.89 -21.96 0.23
CA TRP A 63 -2.04 -21.52 -0.55
C TRP A 63 -2.88 -22.71 -1.00
N LYS A 64 -4.19 -22.64 -0.75
CA LYS A 64 -5.17 -23.34 -1.58
C LYS A 64 -5.36 -22.52 -2.85
N THR A 65 -5.02 -23.11 -4.00
CA THR A 65 -5.13 -22.48 -5.31
C THR A 65 -6.41 -22.88 -6.04
N VAL A 66 -6.76 -22.09 -7.05
CA VAL A 66 -7.89 -22.32 -7.96
C VAL A 66 -7.50 -21.99 -9.39
N GLY A 67 -8.23 -22.53 -10.37
CA GLY A 67 -8.04 -22.21 -11.79
C GLY A 67 -8.95 -21.08 -12.27
N ILE A 68 -8.91 -20.83 -13.58
CA ILE A 68 -9.61 -19.72 -14.26
C ILE A 68 -11.15 -19.73 -14.15
N TYR A 69 -11.76 -20.88 -13.90
CA TYR A 69 -13.22 -21.00 -13.81
C TYR A 69 -13.79 -20.69 -12.41
N ASP A 70 -12.92 -20.44 -11.42
CA ASP A 70 -13.37 -20.01 -10.10
C ASP A 70 -13.81 -18.53 -10.13
N TRP A 71 -14.85 -18.18 -9.39
CA TRP A 71 -15.35 -16.80 -9.34
C TRP A 71 -14.33 -15.82 -8.74
N THR A 72 -13.34 -16.31 -7.97
CA THR A 72 -12.25 -15.50 -7.43
C THR A 72 -11.07 -15.34 -8.39
N SER A 73 -11.13 -15.95 -9.58
CA SER A 73 -10.01 -16.01 -10.52
C SER A 73 -9.46 -14.63 -10.90
N GLY A 74 -10.32 -13.62 -11.02
CA GLY A 74 -9.93 -12.27 -11.41
C GLY A 74 -9.15 -11.47 -10.34
N PHE A 75 -9.19 -11.88 -9.07
CA PHE A 75 -8.53 -11.10 -8.01
C PHE A 75 -7.00 -11.14 -8.12
N TRP A 76 -6.43 -12.32 -8.37
CA TRP A 76 -4.99 -12.47 -8.43
C TRP A 76 -4.33 -11.66 -9.55
N PRO A 77 -4.74 -11.77 -10.84
CA PRO A 77 -4.19 -10.91 -11.89
C PRO A 77 -4.45 -9.42 -11.61
N GLY A 78 -5.60 -9.05 -11.03
CA GLY A 78 -5.85 -7.67 -10.63
C GLY A 78 -4.87 -7.13 -9.58
N ILE A 79 -4.51 -7.94 -8.59
CA ILE A 79 -3.48 -7.61 -7.59
C ILE A 79 -2.10 -7.43 -8.26
N LEU A 80 -1.76 -8.31 -9.21
CA LEU A 80 -0.50 -8.22 -9.95
C LEU A 80 -0.45 -6.92 -10.77
N TRP A 81 -1.52 -6.55 -11.47
CA TRP A 81 -1.62 -5.29 -12.21
C TRP A 81 -1.47 -4.06 -11.31
N TYR A 82 -2.19 -3.99 -10.18
CA TYR A 82 -2.05 -2.87 -9.24
C TYR A 82 -0.65 -2.77 -8.66
N MET A 83 -0.01 -3.91 -8.39
CA MET A 83 1.34 -3.90 -7.87
C MET A 83 2.35 -3.50 -8.95
N ALA A 84 2.18 -3.94 -10.20
CA ALA A 84 3.00 -3.52 -11.33
C ALA A 84 2.94 -2.01 -11.56
N ASP A 85 1.74 -1.41 -11.50
CA ASP A 85 1.54 0.03 -11.62
C ASP A 85 2.23 0.80 -10.49
N PHE A 86 2.14 0.30 -9.26
CA PHE A 86 2.81 0.90 -8.11
C PHE A 86 4.35 0.77 -8.16
N SER A 87 4.87 -0.42 -8.44
CA SER A 87 6.31 -0.71 -8.31
C SER A 87 7.11 -0.48 -9.60
N GLY A 88 6.45 -0.42 -10.76
CA GLY A 88 7.09 -0.44 -12.08
C GLY A 88 7.72 -1.80 -12.43
N ASP A 89 7.42 -2.85 -11.68
CA ASP A 89 8.02 -4.18 -11.85
C ASP A 89 7.31 -4.98 -12.94
N SER A 90 7.96 -5.09 -14.11
CA SER A 90 7.41 -5.78 -15.28
C SER A 90 7.34 -7.31 -15.11
N ILE A 91 7.98 -7.90 -14.10
CA ILE A 91 7.86 -9.34 -13.81
C ILE A 91 6.42 -9.72 -13.40
N LEU A 92 5.64 -8.73 -12.96
CA LEU A 92 4.24 -8.92 -12.54
C LEU A 92 3.23 -8.92 -13.69
N LEU A 93 3.69 -8.75 -14.95
CA LEU A 93 2.87 -8.72 -16.17
C LEU A 93 3.15 -9.94 -17.06
#